data_AF-A0A7Z9BM39-F1
#
_entry.id   AF-A0A7Z9BM39-F1
#
_cell.length_a   1.000
_cell.length_b   1.000
_cell.length_c   1.000
_cell.angle_alpha   90.00
_cell.angle_beta   90.00
_cell.angle_gamma   90.00
#
_symmetry.space_group_name_H-M   'P 1'
#
loop_
_entity.id
_entity.type
_entity.pdbx_description
1 polymer ?
#
loop_
_entity_poly.entity_id
_entity_poly.type
_entity_poly.pdbx_seq_one_letter_code
_entity_poly.pdbx_strand_id
1 'polypeptide(L)'
;MYRKDEQPRTPAEEFKLPFEGKLSEENRWVIMAQWIPWEESVHVDKIYRTRDNRAWCKDRGIRISGPPLGRPPANLSKATKKQALEDEKIRNSIEGKFGQGKRRFSLNRIMNKLAHTSETAIAITFLVMNLSAILRQILVSIFLVNYFFRVIDYHNLSVNSFPPKKLIYPSNFIR
;
A
#
# COMPACT_ATOMS: atom_id res chain seq x y z
N MET A 1 28.58 -0.97 0.67
CA MET A 1 27.89 -1.98 -0.17
C MET A 1 27.68 -3.23 0.66
N TYR A 2 26.52 -3.41 1.28
CA TYR A 2 26.24 -4.67 1.98
C TYR A 2 25.78 -5.70 0.95
N ARG A 3 26.60 -6.73 0.74
CA ARG A 3 26.25 -7.93 -0.01
C ARG A 3 25.23 -8.68 0.85
N LYS A 4 23.96 -8.70 0.42
CA LYS A 4 22.96 -9.57 1.03
C LYS A 4 23.34 -10.99 0.65
N ASP A 5 23.77 -11.78 1.62
CA ASP A 5 23.96 -13.21 1.43
C ASP A 5 22.62 -13.81 0.98
N GLU A 6 22.65 -14.59 -0.10
CA GLU A 6 21.44 -15.21 -0.64
C GLU A 6 20.87 -16.16 0.43
N GLN A 7 19.75 -15.75 1.05
CA GLN A 7 19.01 -16.65 1.90
C GLN A 7 18.59 -17.88 1.09
N PRO A 8 18.70 -19.11 1.64
CA PRO A 8 18.32 -20.30 0.92
C PRO A 8 16.85 -20.18 0.50
N ARG A 9 16.60 -20.27 -0.82
CA ARG A 9 15.25 -20.33 -1.40
C ARG A 9 14.62 -21.68 -1.08
N THR A 10 14.32 -21.95 0.19
CA THR A 10 13.51 -23.12 0.55
C THR A 10 12.04 -22.83 0.23
N PRO A 11 11.31 -23.77 -0.36
CA PRO A 11 9.95 -23.55 -0.82
C PRO A 11 8.98 -23.23 0.32
N ALA A 12 7.92 -22.49 -0.01
CA ALA A 12 6.83 -22.11 0.90
C ALA A 12 5.99 -23.31 1.40
N GLU A 13 6.35 -24.54 1.02
CA GLU A 13 5.64 -25.79 1.32
C GLU A 13 5.54 -26.11 2.83
N GLU A 14 6.46 -25.58 3.64
CA GLU A 14 6.48 -25.82 5.08
C GLU A 14 5.73 -24.76 5.90
N PHE A 15 5.32 -23.66 5.26
CA PHE A 15 4.45 -22.65 5.89
C PHE A 15 3.05 -23.24 6.07
N LYS A 16 2.65 -23.50 7.32
CA LYS A 16 1.39 -24.17 7.62
C LYS A 16 0.20 -23.25 7.33
N LEU A 17 -0.71 -23.78 6.53
CA LEU A 17 -1.95 -23.13 6.18
C LEU A 17 -3.01 -23.39 7.27
N PRO A 18 -3.93 -22.45 7.50
CA PRO A 18 -5.00 -22.59 8.49
C PRO A 18 -6.10 -23.58 8.04
N PHE A 19 -6.07 -24.02 6.77
CA PHE A 19 -6.91 -25.07 6.23
C PHE A 19 -6.09 -26.36 6.09
N GLU A 20 -6.72 -27.51 6.33
CA GLU A 20 -6.06 -28.81 6.20
C GLU A 20 -5.58 -29.03 4.76
N GLY A 21 -4.27 -29.17 4.57
CA GLY A 21 -3.65 -29.41 3.27
C GLY A 21 -2.30 -28.72 3.08
N LYS A 22 -1.61 -29.09 2.00
CA LYS A 22 -0.42 -28.41 1.50
C LYS A 22 -0.73 -27.85 0.12
N LEU A 23 -0.09 -26.74 -0.25
CA LEU A 23 -0.16 -26.26 -1.63
C LEU A 23 0.73 -27.16 -2.50
N SER A 24 0.26 -27.52 -3.70
CA SER A 24 1.09 -28.15 -4.72
C SER A 24 2.24 -27.23 -5.08
N GLU A 25 3.44 -27.79 -5.33
CA GLU A 25 4.62 -27.04 -5.78
C GLU A 25 4.35 -26.33 -7.11
N GLU A 26 3.51 -26.94 -7.96
CA GLU A 26 3.08 -26.39 -9.25
C GLU A 26 2.04 -25.26 -9.13
N ASN A 27 1.58 -24.96 -7.91
CA ASN A 27 0.65 -23.87 -7.69
C ASN A 27 1.32 -22.54 -8.06
N ARG A 28 0.69 -21.77 -8.95
CA ARG A 28 1.23 -20.48 -9.41
C ARG A 28 1.62 -19.55 -8.26
N TRP A 29 0.89 -19.55 -7.15
CA TRP A 29 1.22 -18.74 -5.97
C TRP A 29 2.47 -19.24 -5.25
N VAL A 30 2.70 -20.56 -5.18
CA VAL A 30 3.92 -21.16 -4.62
C VAL A 30 5.11 -20.87 -5.52
N ILE A 31 4.94 -21.00 -6.84
CA ILE A 31 5.96 -20.62 -7.81
C ILE A 31 6.30 -19.14 -7.65
N MET A 32 5.29 -18.25 -7.67
CA MET A 32 5.51 -16.80 -7.52
C MET A 32 6.15 -16.43 -6.18
N ALA A 33 5.82 -17.15 -5.10
CA ALA A 33 6.43 -16.95 -3.78
C ALA A 33 7.95 -17.15 -3.79
N GLN A 34 8.51 -17.95 -4.70
CA GLN A 34 9.97 -18.11 -4.84
C GLN A 34 10.66 -16.85 -5.39
N TRP A 35 9.90 -15.97 -6.05
CA TRP A 35 10.40 -14.73 -6.65
C TRP A 35 10.17 -13.53 -5.74
N ILE A 36 9.33 -13.68 -4.72
CA ILE A 36 9.13 -12.65 -3.71
C ILE A 36 10.42 -12.59 -2.88
N PRO A 37 11.11 -11.43 -2.85
CA PRO A 37 12.17 -11.23 -1.88
C PRO A 37 11.51 -11.19 -0.51
N TRP A 38 11.54 -12.32 0.21
CA TRP A 38 11.11 -12.37 1.58
C TRP A 38 12.03 -11.45 2.38
N GLU A 39 11.55 -10.24 2.65
CA GLU A 39 12.30 -9.19 3.33
C GLU A 39 12.56 -9.55 4.80
N GLU A 40 13.10 -8.58 5.54
CA GLU A 40 13.24 -8.62 7.00
C GLU A 40 11.91 -8.92 7.72
N SER A 41 10.74 -8.65 7.12
CA SER A 41 9.46 -8.88 7.80
C SER A 41 8.29 -9.29 6.91
N VAL A 42 7.35 -10.03 7.50
CA VAL A 42 6.14 -10.56 6.86
C VAL A 42 4.91 -10.17 7.68
N HIS A 43 3.95 -9.52 7.01
CA HIS A 43 2.70 -9.06 7.62
C HIS A 43 1.57 -10.03 7.34
N VAL A 44 1.06 -10.71 8.37
CA VAL A 44 0.06 -11.77 8.21
C VAL A 44 -1.15 -11.60 9.12
N ASP A 45 -2.26 -12.19 8.69
CA ASP A 45 -3.48 -12.28 9.49
C ASP A 45 -3.29 -13.17 10.72
N LYS A 46 -4.17 -12.98 11.71
CA LYS A 46 -4.13 -13.73 12.97
C LYS A 46 -4.10 -15.25 12.78
N ILE A 47 -4.82 -15.75 11.77
CA ILE A 47 -4.94 -17.18 11.46
C ILE A 47 -3.60 -17.82 11.08
N TYR A 48 -2.64 -17.05 10.58
CA TYR A 48 -1.31 -17.54 10.19
C TYR A 48 -0.26 -17.38 11.29
N ARG A 49 -0.57 -16.74 12.42
CA ARG A 49 0.37 -16.51 13.54
C ARG A 49 0.49 -17.73 14.47
N THR A 50 0.53 -18.93 13.90
CA THR A 50 0.68 -20.20 14.62
C THR A 50 2.09 -20.34 15.20
N ARG A 51 2.28 -21.26 16.16
CA ARG A 51 3.62 -21.53 16.73
C ARG A 51 4.59 -22.00 15.64
N ASP A 52 4.12 -22.90 14.78
CA ASP A 52 4.92 -23.48 13.70
C ASP A 52 5.34 -22.42 12.67
N ASN A 53 4.41 -21.56 12.23
CA ASN A 53 4.74 -20.49 11.28
C ASN A 53 5.68 -19.45 11.88
N ARG A 54 5.57 -19.18 13.19
CA ARG A 54 6.52 -18.30 13.90
C ARG A 54 7.91 -18.91 13.97
N ALA A 55 8.02 -20.21 14.26
CA ALA A 55 9.29 -20.93 14.25
C ALA A 55 9.91 -20.90 12.85
N TRP A 56 9.12 -21.24 11.84
CA TRP A 56 9.54 -21.21 10.42
C TRP A 56 10.10 -19.84 10.00
N CYS A 57 9.44 -18.74 10.39
CA CYS A 57 9.93 -17.38 10.13
C CYS A 57 11.20 -17.07 10.94
N LYS A 58 11.24 -17.45 12.22
CA LYS A 58 12.39 -17.19 13.11
C LYS A 58 13.66 -17.87 12.61
N ASP A 59 13.57 -19.13 12.19
CA ASP A 59 14.69 -19.92 11.68
C ASP A 59 15.29 -19.30 10.40
N ARG A 60 14.48 -18.51 9.67
CA ARG A 60 14.87 -17.80 8.44
C ARG A 60 15.21 -16.32 8.67
N GLY A 61 15.19 -15.87 9.93
CA GLY A 61 15.45 -14.46 10.26
C GLY A 61 14.37 -13.49 9.81
N ILE A 62 13.15 -13.98 9.54
CA ILE A 62 12.01 -13.17 9.09
C ILE A 62 11.19 -12.74 10.31
N ARG A 63 10.98 -11.44 10.46
CA ARG A 63 10.10 -10.87 11.50
C ARG A 63 8.65 -11.00 11.09
N ILE A 64 7.85 -11.74 11.86
CA ILE A 64 6.40 -11.82 11.67
C ILE A 64 5.66 -10.67 12.38
N SER A 65 4.62 -10.11 11.75
CA SER A 65 3.84 -9.02 12.35
C SER A 65 2.96 -9.47 13.53
N GLY A 66 2.74 -8.53 14.45
CA GLY A 66 1.83 -8.66 15.58
C GLY A 66 2.44 -9.19 16.88
N PRO A 67 1.68 -9.11 18.00
CA PRO A 67 2.19 -9.40 19.34
C PRO A 67 2.62 -10.87 19.50
N PRO A 68 3.49 -11.18 20.48
CA PRO A 68 3.84 -12.55 20.83
C PRO A 68 2.60 -13.36 21.23
N LEU A 69 2.69 -14.70 21.08
CA LEU A 69 1.65 -15.59 21.58
C LEU A 69 1.66 -15.62 23.11
N GLY A 70 0.46 -15.65 23.72
CA GLY A 70 0.29 -15.75 25.16
C GLY A 70 -0.02 -14.41 25.82
N ARG A 71 0.35 -14.29 27.10
CA ARG A 71 0.07 -13.10 27.90
C ARG A 71 0.88 -11.91 27.37
N PRO A 72 0.24 -10.75 27.08
CA PRO A 72 0.97 -9.54 26.73
C PRO A 72 1.94 -9.11 27.84
N PRO A 73 3.14 -8.62 27.51
CA PRO A 73 4.08 -8.13 28.53
C PRO A 73 3.52 -6.87 29.21
N ALA A 74 3.70 -6.76 30.52
CA ALA A 74 3.16 -5.66 31.33
C ALA A 74 3.71 -4.29 30.90
N ASN A 75 5.00 -4.22 30.56
CA ASN A 75 5.67 -3.02 30.09
C ASN A 75 6.15 -3.20 28.65
N LEU A 76 5.41 -2.62 27.71
CA LEU A 76 5.80 -2.58 26.29
C LEU A 76 6.67 -1.35 26.02
N SER A 77 7.82 -1.56 25.38
CA SER A 77 8.68 -0.47 24.93
C SER A 77 7.92 0.45 23.95
N LYS A 78 8.24 1.75 23.97
CA LYS A 78 7.66 2.72 23.03
C LYS A 78 7.93 2.33 21.56
N ALA A 79 9.11 1.78 21.28
CA ALA A 79 9.48 1.32 19.94
C ALA A 79 8.58 0.17 19.46
N THR A 80 8.34 -0.84 20.30
CA THR A 80 7.47 -1.97 19.97
C THR A 80 6.03 -1.53 19.69
N LYS A 81 5.51 -0.55 20.45
CA LYS A 81 4.19 0.02 20.21
C LYS A 81 4.13 0.76 18.87
N LYS A 82 5.16 1.55 18.54
CA LYS A 82 5.25 2.25 17.25
C LYS A 82 5.29 1.25 16.08
N GLN A 83 6.09 0.19 16.20
CA GLN A 83 6.17 -0.85 15.18
C GLN A 83 4.81 -1.54 14.97
N ALA A 84 4.12 -1.90 16.04
CA ALA A 84 2.80 -2.53 15.96
C ALA A 84 1.77 -1.62 15.26
N LEU A 85 1.83 -0.31 15.51
CA LEU A 85 0.97 0.67 14.86
C LEU A 85 1.26 0.77 13.35
N GLU A 86 2.54 0.80 12.94
CA GLU A 86 2.89 0.82 11.52
C GLU A 86 2.50 -0.49 10.82
N ASP A 87 2.74 -1.65 11.45
CA ASP A 87 2.29 -2.95 10.95
C ASP A 87 0.77 -2.98 10.74
N GLU A 88 0.00 -2.36 11.64
CA GLU A 88 -1.46 -2.28 11.56
C GLU A 88 -1.94 -1.31 10.48
N LYS A 89 -1.27 -0.17 10.27
CA LYS A 89 -1.57 0.75 9.15
C LYS A 89 -1.40 0.06 7.80
N ILE A 90 -0.32 -0.71 7.64
CA ILE A 90 -0.06 -1.49 6.41
C ILE A 90 -1.21 -2.48 6.18
N ARG A 91 -1.56 -3.26 7.21
CA ARG A 91 -2.68 -4.22 7.12
C ARG A 91 -4.00 -3.53 6.77
N ASN A 92 -4.34 -2.42 7.44
CA ASN A 92 -5.58 -1.69 7.19
C ASN A 92 -5.64 -1.15 5.76
N SER A 93 -4.51 -0.68 5.21
CA SER A 93 -4.42 -0.24 3.81
C SER A 93 -4.70 -1.40 2.84
N ILE A 94 -4.09 -2.56 3.07
CA ILE A 94 -4.28 -3.77 2.27
C ILE A 94 -5.73 -4.26 2.36
N GLU A 95 -6.27 -4.39 3.57
CA GLU A 95 -7.65 -4.82 3.81
C GLU A 95 -8.65 -3.87 3.16
N GLY A 96 -8.42 -2.56 3.25
CA GLY A 96 -9.21 -1.55 2.57
C GLY A 96 -9.23 -1.75 1.05
N LYS A 97 -8.09 -2.07 0.42
CA LYS A 97 -8.01 -2.36 -1.01
C LYS A 97 -8.73 -3.64 -1.39
N PHE A 98 -8.60 -4.71 -0.62
CA PHE A 98 -9.37 -5.93 -0.84
C PHE A 98 -10.88 -5.70 -0.64
N GLY A 99 -11.28 -4.90 0.35
CA GLY A 99 -12.66 -4.48 0.55
C GLY A 99 -13.22 -3.72 -0.64
N GLN A 100 -12.44 -2.81 -1.22
CA GLN A 100 -12.79 -2.11 -2.47
C GLN A 100 -12.92 -3.11 -3.64
N GLY A 101 -11.98 -4.04 -3.79
CA GLY A 101 -12.06 -5.08 -4.81
C GLY A 101 -13.35 -5.91 -4.70
N LYS A 102 -13.70 -6.32 -3.48
CA LYS A 102 -14.92 -7.09 -3.19
C LYS A 102 -16.21 -6.32 -3.45
N ARG A 103 -16.30 -5.07 -2.99
CA ARG A 103 -17.53 -4.25 -3.05
C ARG A 103 -17.68 -3.51 -4.38
N ARG A 104 -16.68 -2.71 -4.76
CA ARG A 104 -16.73 -1.83 -5.93
C ARG A 104 -16.44 -2.57 -7.22
N PHE A 105 -15.48 -3.49 -7.20
CA PHE A 105 -15.08 -4.26 -8.37
C PHE A 105 -15.66 -5.68 -8.40
N SER A 106 -16.61 -5.97 -7.51
CA SER A 106 -17.43 -7.18 -7.55
C SER A 106 -16.68 -8.50 -7.44
N LEU A 107 -15.49 -8.54 -6.83
CA LEU A 107 -14.78 -9.82 -6.62
C LEU A 107 -15.65 -10.85 -5.86
N ASN A 108 -16.54 -10.40 -4.95
CA ASN A 108 -17.46 -11.27 -4.23
C ASN A 108 -18.60 -11.85 -5.10
N ARG A 109 -18.79 -11.36 -6.33
CA ARG A 109 -19.86 -11.77 -7.25
C ARG A 109 -19.35 -12.63 -8.41
N ILE A 110 -18.10 -13.06 -8.37
CA ILE A 110 -17.56 -14.01 -9.35
C ILE A 110 -18.11 -15.41 -8.98
N MET A 111 -19.08 -15.88 -9.77
CA MET A 111 -19.78 -17.16 -9.55
C MET A 111 -19.44 -18.21 -10.62
N ASN A 112 -18.33 -18.00 -11.34
CA ASN A 112 -17.88 -18.86 -12.43
C ASN A 112 -17.69 -20.30 -11.92
N LYS A 113 -18.17 -21.28 -12.69
CA LYS A 113 -18.17 -22.70 -12.27
C LYS A 113 -16.82 -23.38 -12.46
N LEU A 114 -15.98 -22.87 -13.37
CA LEU A 114 -14.75 -23.50 -13.80
C LEU A 114 -13.54 -22.67 -13.39
N ALA A 115 -12.48 -23.33 -12.90
CA ALA A 115 -11.35 -22.67 -12.25
C ALA A 115 -10.65 -21.65 -13.17
N HIS A 116 -10.34 -22.04 -14.42
CA HIS A 116 -9.65 -21.14 -15.36
C HIS A 116 -10.47 -19.88 -15.67
N THR A 117 -11.80 -20.00 -15.76
CA THR A 117 -12.67 -18.85 -16.06
C THR A 117 -12.76 -17.92 -14.85
N SER A 118 -12.77 -18.48 -13.64
CA SER A 118 -12.67 -17.70 -12.40
C SER A 118 -11.33 -16.95 -12.32
N GLU A 119 -10.22 -17.61 -12.65
CA GLU A 119 -8.89 -16.99 -12.69
C GLU A 119 -8.84 -15.81 -13.65
N THR A 120 -9.34 -15.97 -14.88
CA THR A 120 -9.38 -14.89 -15.87
C THR A 120 -10.24 -13.72 -15.38
N ALA A 121 -11.41 -13.98 -14.79
CA ALA A 121 -12.28 -12.94 -14.26
C ALA A 121 -11.60 -12.16 -13.12
N ILE A 122 -10.90 -12.86 -12.22
CA ILE A 122 -10.14 -12.24 -11.13
C ILE A 122 -9.01 -11.37 -11.70
N ALA A 123 -8.24 -11.89 -12.66
CA ALA A 123 -7.13 -11.18 -13.29
C ALA A 123 -7.59 -9.89 -13.99
N ILE A 124 -8.67 -9.95 -14.77
CA ILE A 124 -9.29 -8.77 -15.41
C ILE A 124 -9.74 -7.76 -14.35
N THR A 125 -10.33 -8.23 -13.25
CA THR A 125 -10.77 -7.34 -12.16
C THR A 125 -9.59 -6.55 -11.57
N PHE A 126 -8.46 -7.21 -11.29
CA PHE A 126 -7.25 -6.55 -10.82
C PHE A 126 -6.66 -5.57 -11.85
N LEU A 127 -6.68 -5.93 -13.13
CA LEU A 127 -6.28 -5.03 -14.22
C LEU A 127 -7.14 -3.75 -14.21
N VAL A 128 -8.46 -3.89 -14.16
CA VAL A 128 -9.41 -2.76 -14.11
C VAL A 128 -9.21 -1.92 -12.85
N MET A 129 -8.96 -2.55 -11.69
CA MET A 129 -8.63 -1.85 -10.45
C MET A 129 -7.40 -0.96 -10.63
N ASN A 130 -6.32 -1.49 -11.20
CA ASN A 130 -5.08 -0.75 -11.44
C ASN A 130 -5.29 0.39 -12.45
N LEU A 131 -5.97 0.13 -13.57
CA LEU A 131 -6.29 1.16 -14.57
C LEU A 131 -7.13 2.29 -13.98
N SER A 132 -8.11 1.97 -13.14
CA SER A 132 -8.95 2.99 -12.49
C SER A 132 -8.16 3.89 -11.53
N ALA A 133 -7.09 3.37 -10.91
CA ALA A 133 -6.21 4.14 -10.05
C ALA A 133 -5.33 5.09 -10.88
N ILE A 134 -4.74 4.60 -11.97
CA ILE A 134 -3.95 5.39 -12.91
C ILE A 134 -4.80 6.51 -13.51
N LEU A 135 -6.00 6.19 -14.01
CA LEU A 135 -6.90 7.18 -14.59
C LEU A 135 -7.26 8.28 -13.58
N ARG A 136 -7.57 7.92 -12.33
CA ARG A 136 -7.83 8.90 -11.27
C ARG A 136 -6.64 9.83 -11.03
N GLN A 137 -5.42 9.27 -11.01
CA GLN A 137 -4.21 10.05 -10.82
C GLN A 137 -3.97 11.03 -11.97
N ILE A 138 -4.18 10.59 -13.22
CA ILE A 138 -4.08 11.45 -14.41
C ILE A 138 -5.11 12.59 -14.34
N LEU A 139 -6.38 12.28 -14.05
CA LEU A 139 -7.44 13.29 -13.98
C LEU A 139 -7.20 14.32 -12.87
N VAL A 140 -6.74 13.88 -11.70
CA VAL A 140 -6.37 14.79 -10.60
C VAL A 140 -5.16 15.65 -11.00
N SER A 141 -4.15 15.05 -11.65
CA SER A 141 -3.00 15.80 -12.14
C SER A 141 -3.40 16.89 -13.13
N ILE A 142 -4.25 16.56 -14.12
CA ILE A 142 -4.77 17.53 -15.08
C ILE A 142 -5.55 18.64 -14.35
N PHE A 143 -6.43 18.29 -13.43
CA PHE A 143 -7.20 19.27 -12.67
C PHE A 143 -6.31 20.23 -11.87
N LEU A 144 -5.31 19.72 -11.15
CA LEU A 144 -4.38 20.53 -10.36
C LEU A 144 -3.53 21.45 -11.23
N VAL A 145 -3.05 20.97 -12.37
CA VAL A 145 -2.29 21.76 -13.33
C VAL A 145 -3.15 22.90 -13.88
N ASN A 146 -4.38 22.61 -14.30
CA ASN A 146 -5.32 23.63 -14.79
C ASN A 146 -5.68 24.66 -13.71
N TYR A 147 -5.90 24.20 -12.47
CA TYR A 147 -6.15 25.10 -11.34
C TYR A 147 -4.97 26.03 -11.06
N PHE A 148 -3.75 25.49 -11.05
CA PHE A 148 -2.52 26.26 -10.84
C PHE A 148 -2.31 27.33 -11.91
N PHE A 149 -2.44 26.97 -13.20
CA PHE A 149 -2.35 27.94 -14.28
C PHE A 149 -3.41 29.03 -14.18
N ARG A 150 -4.67 28.68 -13.88
CA ARG A 150 -5.71 29.68 -13.64
C ARG A 150 -5.37 30.63 -12.50
N VAL A 151 -4.87 30.14 -11.37
CA VAL A 151 -4.50 30.98 -10.22
C VAL A 151 -3.37 31.95 -10.59
N ILE A 152 -2.35 31.50 -11.32
CA ILE A 152 -1.28 32.36 -11.83
C ILE A 152 -1.84 33.44 -12.76
N ASP A 153 -2.71 33.07 -13.70
CA ASP A 153 -3.32 34.01 -14.63
C ASP A 153 -4.16 35.07 -13.88
N TYR A 154 -4.94 34.68 -12.87
CA TYR A 154 -5.66 35.62 -12.00
C TYR A 154 -4.71 36.58 -11.26
N HIS A 155 -3.59 36.08 -10.73
CA HIS A 155 -2.62 36.91 -10.03
C HIS A 155 -1.91 37.89 -11.00
N ASN A 156 -1.57 37.44 -12.20
CA ASN A 156 -0.98 38.28 -13.24
C ASN A 156 -1.96 39.37 -13.73
N LEU A 157 -3.24 39.03 -13.88
CA LEU A 157 -4.29 40.02 -14.20
C LEU A 157 -4.46 41.05 -13.07
N SER A 158 -4.48 40.61 -11.82
CA SER A 158 -4.60 41.49 -10.64
C SER A 158 -3.43 42.46 -10.50
N VAL A 159 -2.20 42.02 -10.75
CA VAL A 159 -1.01 42.88 -10.62
C VAL A 159 -0.95 43.92 -11.75
N ASN A 160 -1.37 43.55 -12.97
CA ASN A 160 -1.34 44.43 -14.13
C ASN A 160 -2.53 45.40 -14.22
N SER A 161 -3.59 45.21 -13.42
CA SER A 161 -4.80 46.06 -13.44
C SER A 161 -4.81 47.23 -12.44
N PHE A 162 -3.80 47.36 -11.56
CA PHE A 162 -3.69 48.52 -10.67
C PHE A 162 -2.72 49.57 -11.26
N PRO A 163 -3.20 50.73 -11.75
CA PRO A 163 -2.29 51.81 -12.12
C PRO A 163 -1.54 52.31 -10.88
N PRO A 164 -0.24 52.65 -10.97
CA PRO A 164 0.48 53.23 -9.85
C PRO A 164 -0.22 54.54 -9.47
N LYS A 165 -0.71 54.65 -8.23
CA LYS A 165 -1.23 55.91 -7.69
C LYS A 165 -0.09 56.93 -7.76
N LYS A 166 -0.15 57.88 -8.70
CA LYS A 166 0.70 59.07 -8.70
C LYS A 166 0.39 59.84 -7.41
N LEU A 167 1.28 59.77 -6.42
CA LEU A 167 1.29 60.68 -5.28
C LEU A 167 1.69 62.06 -5.80
N ILE A 168 0.69 62.91 -6.05
CA ILE A 168 0.91 64.33 -6.29
C ILE A 168 1.17 64.95 -4.92
N TYR A 169 2.44 65.18 -4.57
CA TYR A 169 2.78 66.06 -3.45
C TYR A 169 2.65 67.51 -3.93
N PRO A 170 1.90 68.38 -3.24
CA PRO A 170 1.95 69.80 -3.52
C PRO A 170 3.36 70.30 -3.17
N SER A 171 4.02 70.91 -4.16
CA SER A 171 5.26 71.65 -3.99
C SER A 171 5.03 72.77 -2.97
N ASN A 172 5.57 72.61 -1.77
CA ASN A 172 5.52 73.64 -0.76
C ASN A 172 6.18 74.92 -1.27
N PHE A 173 5.36 75.95 -1.22
CA PHE A 173 5.62 77.36 -1.47
C PHE A 173 6.88 77.82 -0.73
N ILE A 174 7.77 78.47 -1.47
CA ILE A 174 9.04 79.04 -1.02
C ILE A 174 8.78 80.39 -0.33
N ARG A 175 9.37 80.52 0.87
CA ARG A 175 9.84 81.74 1.58
C ARG A 175 8.84 82.76 2.09
#